data_AF-A0A2W3Z2U7-F1
#
_entry.id   AF-A0A2W3Z2U7-F1
#
_cell.length_a   1.000
_cell.length_b   1.000
_cell.length_c   1.000
_cell.angle_alpha   90.00
_cell.angle_beta   90.00
_cell.angle_gamma   90.00
#
_symmetry.space_group_name_H-M   'P 1'
#
loop_
_entity.id
_entity.type
_entity.pdbx_description
1 polymer ?
#
loop_
_entity_poly.entity_id
_entity_poly.type
_entity_poly.pdbx_seq_one_letter_code
_entity_poly.pdbx_strand_id
1 'polypeptide(L)'
;MKKIFILVGVLVAITGFNSQAWANENAEVVSSTEQTTETTSSISETEESSNSTQMESDNQSKEEELNSSQDIEITENNNSPMGKQAQKNPDFLPTDPNRRSDLVATPQFRSYALAVPYFTATEPNRPSINFVDVSSHNGNISVNDYNIMKSYGVTGVVVKLTEFTTYVNPYAKTQIENAKQAGLSVSVYHYSWFSDAKMAEAEADFFASQASALGLSKNTVMVNDAEQTQMAEGDVTANSVVFRNRLNAWGYNKVAHYSMFDWFNRKILDTAVLGLQNSWVAQYPYNPVNTNLLHTNYAAWQWSSEVTFPNVNTGIGGKFDVNISYNNLFLSSGDSYDLIDYEKDVNVKGIIKSGQNHGIYSKIYNTEGDNPRLGSSPTYAGKDVEIIKEAKTVKATWYQFKVNGVVVGWMDAKGFDTYDAIEYEKTVSFKAKVSSKQNHG
;
A
#
# COMPACT_ATOMS: atom_id res chain seq x y z
N MET A 1 -47.92 15.29 -52.10
CA MET A 1 -47.06 16.47 -51.84
C MET A 1 -45.92 15.96 -50.96
N LYS A 2 -44.67 15.75 -51.41
CA LYS A 2 -43.61 16.66 -51.92
C LYS A 2 -43.06 17.65 -50.87
N LYS A 3 -41.82 17.37 -50.42
CA LYS A 3 -40.79 18.29 -49.86
C LYS A 3 -41.08 18.89 -48.45
N ILE A 4 -40.10 19.36 -47.66
CA ILE A 4 -38.64 19.58 -47.89
C ILE A 4 -37.82 19.38 -46.59
N PHE A 5 -36.49 19.16 -46.70
CA PHE A 5 -35.52 19.33 -45.60
C PHE A 5 -34.96 20.76 -45.59
N ILE A 6 -34.75 21.38 -44.42
CA ILE A 6 -33.75 22.45 -44.21
C ILE A 6 -33.06 22.22 -42.85
N LEU A 7 -31.75 22.46 -42.80
CA LEU A 7 -30.89 22.47 -41.62
C LEU A 7 -30.09 23.78 -41.63
N VAL A 8 -30.06 24.50 -40.50
CA VAL A 8 -29.20 25.68 -40.29
C VAL A 8 -28.79 25.73 -38.81
N GLY A 9 -27.54 26.08 -38.54
CA GLY A 9 -27.05 26.47 -37.22
C GLY A 9 -26.12 27.68 -37.32
N VAL A 10 -26.07 28.49 -36.26
CA VAL A 10 -25.19 29.66 -36.06
C VAL A 10 -24.85 29.64 -34.57
N LEU A 11 -23.61 29.39 -34.13
CA LEU A 11 -22.36 30.18 -34.19
C LEU A 11 -22.31 31.32 -33.15
N VAL A 12 -21.14 31.49 -32.54
CA VAL A 12 -20.84 32.34 -31.38
C VAL A 12 -20.60 33.80 -31.76
N ALA A 13 -20.95 34.73 -30.87
CA ALA A 13 -20.39 36.08 -30.82
C ALA A 13 -20.13 36.53 -29.37
N ILE A 14 -19.07 37.30 -29.16
CA ILE A 14 -18.63 37.81 -27.85
C ILE A 14 -18.95 39.31 -27.76
N THR A 15 -19.46 39.76 -26.61
CA THR A 15 -19.31 41.16 -26.18
C THR A 15 -18.99 41.21 -24.69
N GLY A 16 -18.09 42.12 -24.32
CA GLY A 16 -17.85 42.55 -22.96
C GLY A 16 -17.71 44.07 -22.95
N PHE A 17 -18.03 44.73 -21.83
CA PHE A 17 -17.83 46.17 -21.66
C PHE A 17 -17.53 46.52 -20.19
N ASN A 18 -16.72 47.56 -19.99
CA ASN A 18 -16.24 48.03 -18.69
C ASN A 18 -16.88 49.35 -18.27
N SER A 19 -17.25 49.47 -16.99
CA SER A 19 -17.19 50.67 -16.15
C SER A 19 -17.48 50.24 -14.69
N GLN A 20 -16.64 50.52 -13.69
CA GLN A 20 -16.36 51.82 -13.03
C GLN A 20 -17.58 52.48 -12.36
N ALA A 21 -17.51 53.05 -11.14
CA ALA A 21 -16.52 52.97 -10.03
C ALA A 21 -17.05 53.76 -8.78
N TRP A 22 -16.17 54.00 -7.80
CA TRP A 22 -16.23 54.99 -6.68
C TRP A 22 -16.82 54.53 -5.33
N ALA A 23 -16.47 55.29 -4.28
CA ALA A 23 -16.48 54.89 -2.87
C ALA A 23 -16.94 56.05 -1.95
N ASN A 24 -17.00 55.85 -0.61
CA ASN A 24 -17.00 56.93 0.38
C ASN A 24 -16.54 56.47 1.80
N GLU A 25 -15.23 56.57 2.03
CA GLU A 25 -14.57 57.36 3.08
C GLU A 25 -15.17 57.61 4.51
N ASN A 26 -14.40 57.20 5.54
CA ASN A 26 -14.14 57.77 6.91
C ASN A 26 -15.31 58.10 7.88
N ALA A 27 -15.13 58.34 9.19
CA ALA A 27 -13.93 58.48 10.08
C ALA A 27 -14.16 57.71 11.42
N GLU A 28 -13.54 57.88 12.61
CA GLU A 28 -12.57 58.78 13.31
C GLU A 28 -11.98 57.95 14.52
N VAL A 29 -11.04 58.31 15.43
CA VAL A 29 -9.77 59.09 15.53
C VAL A 29 -9.27 58.93 17.02
N VAL A 30 -8.20 59.62 17.47
CA VAL A 30 -7.66 59.75 18.87
C VAL A 30 -6.73 58.62 19.37
N SER A 31 -5.49 58.84 19.85
CA SER A 31 -4.50 59.94 19.64
C SER A 31 -3.07 59.34 19.87
N SER A 32 -2.02 59.78 19.15
CA SER A 32 -1.00 60.80 19.53
C SER A 32 -0.05 60.41 20.70
N THR A 33 1.21 60.87 20.80
CA THR A 33 1.90 61.96 20.07
C THR A 33 3.45 61.75 20.06
N GLU A 34 4.09 62.01 18.92
CA GLU A 34 5.39 62.73 18.71
C GLU A 34 6.75 62.32 19.37
N GLN A 35 7.94 62.75 18.89
CA GLN A 35 8.49 62.91 17.51
C GLN A 35 9.99 63.34 17.52
N THR A 36 10.80 62.89 16.54
CA THR A 36 12.03 63.55 16.00
C THR A 36 13.20 63.84 16.99
N THR A 37 14.42 64.25 16.58
CA THR A 37 14.96 64.73 15.27
C THR A 37 16.37 64.15 14.98
N GLU A 38 17.06 64.61 13.94
CA GLU A 38 18.15 63.90 13.24
C GLU A 38 19.44 64.76 13.03
N THR A 39 20.55 64.06 12.75
CA THR A 39 21.70 64.49 11.88
C THR A 39 22.90 65.33 12.41
N THR A 40 24.09 64.83 12.03
CA THR A 40 25.35 65.53 11.60
C THR A 40 26.55 65.77 12.56
N SER A 41 27.69 65.12 12.22
CA SER A 41 29.11 65.60 12.29
C SER A 41 29.80 65.91 13.64
N SER A 42 31.15 65.79 13.80
CA SER A 42 32.20 65.10 13.01
C SER A 42 33.62 65.16 13.66
N ILE A 43 34.42 64.09 13.50
CA ILE A 43 35.91 64.07 13.34
C ILE A 43 36.84 64.36 14.56
N SER A 44 38.00 63.64 14.60
CA SER A 44 39.27 63.89 15.36
C SER A 44 39.25 63.74 16.90
N GLU A 45 40.33 63.31 17.60
CA GLU A 45 41.68 62.84 17.21
C GLU A 45 42.34 61.98 18.34
N THR A 46 43.37 61.17 17.97
CA THR A 46 44.61 60.67 18.68
C THR A 46 44.72 60.56 20.24
N GLU A 47 45.60 59.74 20.87
CA GLU A 47 46.72 58.86 20.45
C GLU A 47 47.11 57.82 21.55
N GLU A 48 47.90 56.78 21.17
CA GLU A 48 48.91 56.04 21.99
C GLU A 48 48.55 55.26 23.31
N SER A 49 49.23 54.18 23.74
CA SER A 49 50.36 53.38 23.18
C SER A 49 50.48 51.94 23.78
N SER A 50 51.09 51.02 23.00
CA SER A 50 51.92 49.84 23.38
C SER A 50 51.38 48.53 24.00
N ASN A 51 51.68 47.43 23.28
CA ASN A 51 52.04 46.05 23.71
C ASN A 51 50.99 45.10 24.37
N SER A 52 50.95 43.78 24.05
CA SER A 52 51.67 43.02 22.99
C SER A 52 51.08 41.63 22.70
N THR A 53 51.07 41.23 21.42
CA THR A 53 51.21 39.85 20.90
C THR A 53 50.13 38.79 21.20
N GLN A 54 49.30 38.45 20.21
CA GLN A 54 49.36 37.11 19.56
C GLN A 54 48.61 37.00 18.21
N MET A 55 49.34 36.53 17.19
CA MET A 55 48.94 35.66 16.07
C MET A 55 47.60 35.89 15.33
N GLU A 56 47.71 36.61 14.21
CA GLU A 56 47.21 36.22 12.87
C GLU A 56 45.84 35.52 12.74
N SER A 57 44.84 36.30 12.33
CA SER A 57 43.66 35.80 11.62
C SER A 57 43.19 36.83 10.57
N ASP A 58 43.94 36.94 9.47
CA ASP A 58 43.56 37.86 8.39
C ASP A 58 42.41 37.30 7.55
N ASN A 59 41.36 38.10 7.41
CA ASN A 59 40.14 37.80 6.68
C ASN A 59 39.93 38.90 5.63
N GLN A 60 39.86 38.54 4.35
CA GLN A 60 38.96 39.28 3.46
C GLN A 60 38.47 38.49 2.23
N SER A 61 37.14 38.34 2.19
CA SER A 61 36.26 38.52 1.03
C SER A 61 36.62 37.89 -0.32
N LYS A 62 35.65 37.10 -0.83
CA LYS A 62 34.95 37.51 -2.06
C LYS A 62 33.48 37.12 -2.04
N GLU A 63 32.74 37.72 -2.97
CA GLU A 63 31.28 37.82 -2.97
C GLU A 63 30.58 36.56 -3.53
N GLU A 64 29.25 36.62 -3.51
CA GLU A 64 28.32 35.56 -3.89
C GLU A 64 28.50 35.07 -5.35
N GLU A 65 28.38 33.76 -5.58
CA GLU A 65 27.83 33.27 -6.84
C GLU A 65 26.86 32.11 -6.59
N LEU A 66 25.56 32.41 -6.68
CA LEU A 66 24.48 31.58 -6.18
C LEU A 66 23.99 30.58 -7.25
N ASN A 67 24.86 29.71 -7.77
CA ASN A 67 24.42 28.61 -8.63
C ASN A 67 25.37 27.40 -8.71
N SER A 68 25.04 26.31 -8.00
CA SER A 68 25.48 24.96 -8.39
C SER A 68 24.57 23.89 -7.77
N SER A 69 23.71 23.28 -8.59
CA SER A 69 23.10 22.00 -8.25
C SER A 69 24.14 20.89 -8.37
N GLN A 70 24.90 20.65 -7.30
CA GLN A 70 25.70 19.43 -7.20
C GLN A 70 24.77 18.26 -6.87
N ASP A 71 24.53 17.40 -7.86
CA ASP A 71 23.93 16.08 -7.65
C ASP A 71 24.87 15.26 -6.74
N ILE A 72 24.58 15.25 -5.45
CA ILE A 72 25.32 14.44 -4.48
C ILE A 72 25.07 12.97 -4.82
N GLU A 73 26.11 12.22 -5.17
CA GLU A 73 26.03 10.78 -5.35
C GLU A 73 25.76 10.11 -3.99
N ILE A 74 24.48 9.78 -3.77
CA ILE A 74 24.00 9.12 -2.56
C ILE A 74 24.47 7.67 -2.57
N THR A 75 25.66 7.42 -2.03
CA THR A 75 26.18 6.06 -1.83
C THR A 75 25.60 5.44 -0.55
N GLU A 76 25.61 4.11 -0.47
CA GLU A 76 25.19 3.35 0.72
C GLU A 76 25.92 3.79 2.01
N ASN A 77 27.16 4.28 1.87
CA ASN A 77 28.02 4.75 2.96
C ASN A 77 27.76 6.21 3.39
N ASN A 78 27.13 7.02 2.52
CA ASN A 78 26.93 8.46 2.77
C ASN A 78 25.60 8.78 3.45
N ASN A 79 24.69 7.80 3.59
CA ASN A 79 23.48 7.93 4.39
C ASN A 79 23.74 7.51 5.83
N SER A 80 23.14 8.22 6.79
CA SER A 80 23.28 7.86 8.21
C SER A 80 22.78 6.43 8.46
N PRO A 81 23.57 5.55 9.11
CA PRO A 81 23.05 4.29 9.60
C PRO A 81 22.08 4.57 10.74
N MET A 82 20.83 4.11 10.60
CA MET A 82 19.88 4.04 11.71
C MET A 82 20.31 2.88 12.63
N GLY A 83 21.38 3.11 13.38
CA GLY A 83 22.19 2.07 14.01
C GLY A 83 23.43 2.62 14.69
N LYS A 84 23.26 3.26 15.85
CA LYS A 84 24.31 3.34 16.88
C LYS A 84 23.74 2.84 18.21
N GLN A 85 24.60 2.22 19.02
CA GLN A 85 24.21 1.56 20.27
C GLN A 85 23.27 2.45 21.10
N ALA A 86 22.15 1.88 21.55
CA ALA A 86 21.27 2.53 22.49
C ALA A 86 22.07 2.89 23.75
N GLN A 87 22.29 4.19 23.99
CA GLN A 87 22.72 4.63 25.30
C GLN A 87 21.62 4.23 26.28
N LYS A 88 21.99 3.48 27.33
CA LYS A 88 21.07 3.13 28.42
C LYS A 88 20.68 4.39 29.19
N ASN A 89 19.69 5.11 28.68
CA ASN A 89 18.95 6.09 29.44
C ASN A 89 17.98 5.31 30.35
N PRO A 90 18.23 5.24 31.67
CA PRO A 90 17.55 4.26 32.54
C PRO A 90 16.04 4.50 32.67
N ASP A 91 15.58 5.72 32.39
CA ASP A 91 14.22 6.16 32.66
C ASP A 91 13.23 5.93 31.50
N PHE A 92 13.69 5.54 30.29
CA PHE A 92 12.79 5.31 29.15
C PHE A 92 13.29 4.25 28.15
N LEU A 93 13.25 2.99 28.56
CA LEU A 93 13.23 1.83 27.68
C LEU A 93 12.00 0.98 28.00
N PRO A 94 11.17 0.57 27.02
CA PRO A 94 10.14 -0.43 27.25
C PRO A 94 10.80 -1.81 27.38
N THR A 95 11.28 -2.12 28.58
CA THR A 95 11.84 -3.43 28.96
C THR A 95 10.76 -4.49 29.26
N ASP A 96 9.49 -4.07 29.28
CA ASP A 96 8.31 -4.90 29.49
C ASP A 96 7.60 -5.16 28.14
N PRO A 97 7.69 -6.37 27.55
CA PRO A 97 7.06 -6.70 26.27
C PRO A 97 5.52 -6.76 26.35
N ASN A 98 4.93 -6.63 27.55
CA ASN A 98 3.48 -6.53 27.72
C ASN A 98 2.95 -5.10 27.51
N ARG A 99 3.83 -4.11 27.34
CA ARG A 99 3.47 -2.73 27.00
C ARG A 99 3.40 -2.54 25.50
N ARG A 100 2.23 -2.12 25.02
CA ARG A 100 1.94 -1.83 23.61
C ARG A 100 2.89 -0.76 23.07
N SER A 101 3.59 -1.00 21.95
CA SER A 101 4.40 0.04 21.30
C SER A 101 3.58 1.30 21.00
N ASP A 102 2.28 1.15 20.71
CA ASP A 102 1.44 2.25 20.24
C ASP A 102 1.01 3.27 21.31
N LEU A 103 1.18 2.92 22.59
CA LEU A 103 0.99 3.85 23.73
C LEU A 103 2.32 4.43 24.23
N VAL A 104 3.45 3.85 23.81
CA VAL A 104 4.78 4.42 24.04
C VAL A 104 5.00 5.45 22.94
N ALA A 105 5.16 6.72 23.32
CA ALA A 105 5.76 7.69 22.42
C ALA A 105 7.23 7.30 22.22
N THR A 106 7.49 6.41 21.26
CA THR A 106 8.83 5.94 20.97
C THR A 106 9.68 7.13 20.54
N PRO A 107 10.79 7.42 21.24
CA PRO A 107 11.90 8.02 20.54
C PRO A 107 12.38 6.94 19.56
N GLN A 108 11.86 6.97 18.32
CA GLN A 108 12.64 6.65 17.12
C GLN A 108 14.02 7.23 17.37
N PHE A 109 15.00 6.39 17.75
CA PHE A 109 16.04 6.81 18.70
C PHE A 109 16.86 7.95 18.10
N ARG A 110 16.55 9.18 18.53
CA ARG A 110 17.00 10.40 17.85
C ARG A 110 18.48 10.60 18.10
N SER A 111 19.29 9.95 17.27
CA SER A 111 20.60 10.48 16.92
C SER A 111 20.43 11.96 16.56
N TYR A 112 21.37 12.80 16.99
CA TYR A 112 21.36 14.24 16.70
C TYR A 112 21.75 14.54 15.24
N ALA A 113 21.32 13.68 14.32
CA ALA A 113 21.27 13.97 12.90
C ALA A 113 20.23 15.06 12.63
N LEU A 114 20.44 15.80 11.53
CA LEU A 114 19.50 16.79 11.04
C LEU A 114 18.15 16.11 10.74
N ALA A 115 17.05 16.84 10.94
CA ALA A 115 15.71 16.27 10.92
C ALA A 115 15.43 15.47 9.64
N VAL A 116 14.79 14.30 9.79
CA VAL A 116 14.33 13.49 8.64
C VAL A 116 13.44 14.38 7.76
N PRO A 117 13.72 14.50 6.45
CA PRO A 117 12.96 15.40 5.60
C PRO A 117 11.51 14.94 5.47
N TYR A 118 10.62 15.95 5.46
CA TYR A 118 9.20 15.78 5.24
C TYR A 118 8.95 15.79 3.73
N PHE A 119 8.21 14.81 3.22
CA PHE A 119 7.88 14.76 1.79
C PHE A 119 6.37 14.75 1.55
N THR A 120 5.99 15.13 0.33
CA THR A 120 4.64 15.00 -0.21
C THR A 120 4.65 13.98 -1.35
N ALA A 121 3.59 13.17 -1.46
CA ALA A 121 3.43 12.19 -2.55
C ALA A 121 3.31 12.84 -3.95
N THR A 122 3.22 14.16 -4.01
CA THR A 122 3.26 15.01 -5.21
C THR A 122 4.67 15.38 -5.69
N GLU A 123 5.72 15.12 -4.92
CA GLU A 123 7.07 15.53 -5.31
C GLU A 123 7.62 14.73 -6.51
N PRO A 124 8.10 15.42 -7.56
CA PRO A 124 8.75 14.74 -8.67
C PRO A 124 10.09 14.13 -8.24
N ASN A 125 10.57 13.17 -9.04
CA ASN A 125 11.87 12.53 -8.88
C ASN A 125 12.07 11.71 -7.59
N ARG A 126 11.04 11.51 -6.75
CA ARG A 126 11.07 10.57 -5.63
C ARG A 126 10.97 9.10 -6.08
N PRO A 127 11.51 8.12 -5.32
CA PRO A 127 11.26 6.71 -5.58
C PRO A 127 9.76 6.39 -5.58
N SER A 128 9.36 5.34 -6.30
CA SER A 128 7.95 4.96 -6.38
C SER A 128 7.39 4.54 -5.02
N ILE A 129 6.15 4.97 -4.74
CA ILE A 129 5.38 4.50 -3.57
C ILE A 129 4.51 3.32 -4.03
N ASN A 130 5.07 2.12 -4.11
CA ASN A 130 4.30 0.95 -4.53
C ASN A 130 3.40 0.40 -3.42
N PHE A 131 3.83 0.49 -2.17
CA PHE A 131 3.01 0.20 -1.00
C PHE A 131 3.31 1.15 0.16
N VAL A 132 2.33 1.26 1.06
CA VAL A 132 2.51 1.89 2.38
C VAL A 132 2.44 0.83 3.46
N ASP A 133 3.03 1.08 4.61
CA ASP A 133 2.78 0.30 5.81
C ASP A 133 2.15 1.15 6.91
N VAL A 134 1.28 0.51 7.72
CA VAL A 134 0.34 1.21 8.62
C VAL A 134 0.08 0.44 9.89
N SER A 135 -0.22 1.16 10.96
CA SER A 135 -0.49 0.64 12.30
C SER A 135 -1.62 1.42 12.99
N SER A 136 -1.83 1.21 14.29
CA SER A 136 -2.75 2.05 15.08
C SER A 136 -2.29 3.52 15.18
N HIS A 137 -1.01 3.84 14.94
CA HIS A 137 -0.53 5.23 14.84
C HIS A 137 -1.14 5.98 13.64
N ASN A 138 -1.55 5.28 12.59
CA ASN A 138 -2.26 5.85 11.44
C ASN A 138 -3.79 5.82 11.64
N GLY A 139 -4.31 5.27 12.74
CA GLY A 139 -5.73 5.30 13.08
C GLY A 139 -6.63 4.60 12.05
N ASN A 140 -7.85 5.09 11.86
CA ASN A 140 -8.75 4.55 10.84
C ASN A 140 -8.50 5.21 9.48
N ILE A 141 -8.06 4.41 8.51
CA ILE A 141 -7.88 4.82 7.11
C ILE A 141 -9.12 4.37 6.32
N SER A 142 -9.77 5.26 5.59
CA SER A 142 -10.99 4.93 4.82
C SER A 142 -10.68 4.36 3.43
N VAL A 143 -11.69 3.75 2.79
CA VAL A 143 -11.63 3.34 1.38
C VAL A 143 -11.28 4.53 0.47
N ASN A 144 -11.74 5.73 0.81
CA ASN A 144 -11.44 6.95 0.06
C ASN A 144 -9.97 7.36 0.21
N ASP A 145 -9.41 7.30 1.42
CA ASP A 145 -7.99 7.57 1.65
C ASP A 145 -7.11 6.60 0.84
N TYR A 146 -7.43 5.30 0.87
CA TYR A 146 -6.73 4.30 0.07
C TYR A 146 -6.88 4.53 -1.45
N ASN A 147 -8.05 4.98 -1.92
CA ASN A 147 -8.23 5.36 -3.34
C ASN A 147 -7.42 6.60 -3.72
N ILE A 148 -7.26 7.57 -2.81
CA ILE A 148 -6.37 8.73 -3.01
C ILE A 148 -4.91 8.28 -3.09
N MET A 149 -4.43 7.48 -2.13
CA MET A 149 -3.10 6.86 -2.17
C MET A 149 -2.86 6.10 -3.47
N LYS A 150 -3.86 5.38 -3.98
CA LYS A 150 -3.81 4.63 -5.24
C LYS A 150 -3.56 5.51 -6.46
N SER A 151 -4.05 6.75 -6.47
CA SER A 151 -3.72 7.74 -7.51
C SER A 151 -2.26 8.19 -7.51
N TYR A 152 -1.55 8.03 -6.38
CA TYR A 152 -0.11 8.26 -6.23
C TYR A 152 0.74 6.98 -6.46
N GLY A 153 0.14 5.90 -6.96
CA GLY A 153 0.83 4.66 -7.33
C GLY A 153 0.79 3.54 -6.28
N VAL A 154 0.16 3.76 -5.13
CA VAL A 154 0.01 2.74 -4.08
C VAL A 154 -0.87 1.59 -4.59
N THR A 155 -0.33 0.38 -4.60
CA THR A 155 -1.01 -0.84 -5.07
C THR A 155 -1.06 -1.95 -4.02
N GLY A 156 -0.30 -1.82 -2.92
CA GLY A 156 -0.41 -2.69 -1.74
C GLY A 156 -0.38 -1.91 -0.42
N VAL A 157 -0.66 -2.62 0.67
CA VAL A 157 -0.48 -2.14 2.05
C VAL A 157 -0.01 -3.27 2.97
N VAL A 158 0.87 -2.96 3.93
CA VAL A 158 1.23 -3.86 5.04
C VAL A 158 0.62 -3.32 6.34
N VAL A 159 -0.23 -4.09 7.00
CA VAL A 159 -0.94 -3.64 8.22
C VAL A 159 -0.34 -4.31 9.46
N LYS A 160 0.04 -3.54 10.50
CA LYS A 160 0.42 -4.08 11.81
C LYS A 160 -0.78 -4.87 12.34
N LEU A 161 -0.62 -6.17 12.55
CA LEU A 161 -1.69 -7.01 13.08
C LEU A 161 -1.48 -7.28 14.57
N THR A 162 -0.24 -7.61 14.95
CA THR A 162 0.10 -8.08 16.31
C THR A 162 1.47 -7.60 16.74
N GLU A 163 1.75 -7.73 18.04
CA GLU A 163 3.05 -7.48 18.67
C GLU A 163 3.17 -8.38 19.91
N PHE A 164 4.35 -8.97 20.10
CA PHE A 164 4.63 -9.93 21.16
C PHE A 164 3.54 -11.03 21.23
N THR A 165 3.02 -11.38 22.40
CA THR A 165 1.96 -12.41 22.58
C THR A 165 0.65 -11.83 23.12
N THR A 166 0.54 -10.50 23.15
CA THR A 166 -0.50 -9.78 23.92
C THR A 166 -1.19 -8.65 23.17
N TYR A 167 -0.53 -8.02 22.19
CA TYR A 167 -1.08 -6.86 21.49
C TYR A 167 -1.70 -7.23 20.14
N VAL A 168 -2.92 -6.73 19.89
CA VAL A 168 -3.58 -6.73 18.58
C VAL A 168 -3.88 -5.29 18.20
N ASN A 169 -3.57 -4.87 16.97
CA ASN A 169 -3.89 -3.53 16.50
C ASN A 169 -5.41 -3.34 16.40
N PRO A 170 -6.03 -2.42 17.16
CA PRO A 170 -7.49 -2.25 17.18
C PRO A 170 -8.06 -1.75 15.84
N TYR A 171 -7.24 -1.14 14.98
CA TYR A 171 -7.64 -0.68 13.64
C TYR A 171 -7.35 -1.71 12.54
N ALA A 172 -6.62 -2.80 12.83
CA ALA A 172 -6.17 -3.74 11.79
C ALA A 172 -7.33 -4.26 10.94
N LYS A 173 -8.47 -4.59 11.56
CA LYS A 173 -9.64 -5.07 10.84
C LYS A 173 -10.15 -4.05 9.80
N THR A 174 -10.38 -2.80 10.20
CA THR A 174 -10.93 -1.78 9.28
C THR A 174 -9.90 -1.32 8.26
N GLN A 175 -8.62 -1.23 8.62
CA GLN A 175 -7.51 -0.98 7.69
C GLN A 175 -7.45 -2.07 6.60
N ILE A 176 -7.50 -3.34 6.99
CA ILE A 176 -7.52 -4.50 6.07
C ILE A 176 -8.77 -4.51 5.19
N GLU A 177 -9.96 -4.36 5.75
CA GLU A 177 -11.23 -4.39 5.00
C GLU A 177 -11.32 -3.23 4.00
N ASN A 178 -10.96 -2.01 4.42
CA ASN A 178 -11.00 -0.83 3.55
C ASN A 178 -9.95 -0.90 2.42
N ALA A 179 -8.76 -1.45 2.68
CA ALA A 179 -7.74 -1.64 1.67
C ALA A 179 -8.14 -2.69 0.62
N LYS A 180 -8.75 -3.81 1.05
CA LYS A 180 -9.32 -4.80 0.11
C LYS A 180 -10.45 -4.18 -0.72
N GLN A 181 -11.31 -3.34 -0.13
CA GLN A 181 -12.37 -2.64 -0.86
C GLN A 181 -11.85 -1.58 -1.84
N ALA A 182 -10.72 -0.93 -1.55
CA ALA A 182 -10.00 -0.07 -2.49
C ALA A 182 -9.23 -0.88 -3.57
N GLY A 183 -9.28 -2.21 -3.54
CA GLY A 183 -8.57 -3.10 -4.46
C GLY A 183 -7.05 -2.97 -4.37
N LEU A 184 -6.51 -2.91 -3.15
CA LEU A 184 -5.08 -2.97 -2.86
C LEU A 184 -4.68 -4.39 -2.40
N SER A 185 -3.46 -4.80 -2.72
CA SER A 185 -2.86 -6.05 -2.23
C SER A 185 -2.52 -5.93 -0.74
N VAL A 186 -3.22 -6.67 0.13
CA VAL A 186 -3.01 -6.61 1.58
C VAL A 186 -1.98 -7.63 2.06
N SER A 187 -1.06 -7.17 2.90
CA SER A 187 -0.12 -7.96 3.69
C SER A 187 -0.24 -7.55 5.16
N VAL A 188 0.32 -8.32 6.10
CA VAL A 188 0.30 -7.99 7.53
C VAL A 188 1.67 -8.17 8.18
N TYR A 189 1.95 -7.39 9.23
CA TYR A 189 3.19 -7.51 10.00
C TYR A 189 2.97 -7.78 11.49
N HIS A 190 4.00 -8.36 12.10
CA HIS A 190 4.10 -8.64 13.51
C HIS A 190 5.39 -8.03 14.07
N TYR A 191 5.26 -7.08 14.99
CA TYR A 191 6.39 -6.46 15.68
C TYR A 191 6.93 -7.43 16.73
N SER A 192 8.06 -8.05 16.43
CA SER A 192 8.62 -9.18 17.16
C SER A 192 9.43 -8.74 18.38
N TRP A 193 9.44 -9.58 19.41
CA TRP A 193 10.24 -9.40 20.63
C TRP A 193 11.07 -10.64 20.99
N PHE A 194 10.92 -11.75 20.27
CA PHE A 194 11.56 -13.02 20.59
C PHE A 194 13.10 -12.96 20.67
N SER A 195 13.65 -13.47 21.78
CA SER A 195 15.09 -13.73 21.95
C SER A 195 15.44 -15.22 21.99
N ASP A 196 14.45 -16.11 22.07
CA ASP A 196 14.62 -17.56 21.90
C ASP A 196 13.59 -18.19 20.94
N ALA A 197 13.85 -19.45 20.56
CA ALA A 197 13.00 -20.21 19.64
C ALA A 197 11.57 -20.46 20.16
N LYS A 198 11.38 -20.55 21.49
CA LYS A 198 10.06 -20.79 22.10
C LYS A 198 9.22 -19.51 22.09
N MET A 199 9.84 -18.35 22.31
CA MET A 199 9.20 -17.05 22.07
C MET A 199 8.84 -16.89 20.59
N ALA A 200 9.74 -17.26 19.67
CA ALA A 200 9.49 -17.20 18.23
C ALA A 200 8.32 -18.11 17.79
N GLU A 201 8.16 -19.30 18.37
CA GLU A 201 6.97 -20.14 18.14
C GLU A 201 5.68 -19.51 18.72
N ALA A 202 5.74 -18.93 19.92
CA ALA A 202 4.57 -18.33 20.58
C ALA A 202 4.08 -17.06 19.88
N GLU A 203 5.00 -16.19 19.44
CA GLU A 203 4.71 -14.96 18.68
C GLU A 203 4.15 -15.31 17.29
N ALA A 204 4.71 -16.33 16.61
CA ALA A 204 4.17 -16.84 15.35
C ALA A 204 2.78 -17.49 15.51
N ASP A 205 2.53 -18.25 16.58
CA ASP A 205 1.20 -18.81 16.89
C ASP A 205 0.18 -17.70 17.13
N PHE A 206 0.54 -16.67 17.89
CA PHE A 206 -0.32 -15.53 18.15
C PHE A 206 -0.64 -14.78 16.85
N PHE A 207 0.37 -14.44 16.05
CA PHE A 207 0.20 -13.78 14.75
C PHE A 207 -0.69 -14.58 13.78
N ALA A 208 -0.42 -15.88 13.62
CA ALA A 208 -1.21 -16.76 12.76
C ALA A 208 -2.65 -16.94 13.26
N SER A 209 -2.86 -16.97 14.58
CA SER A 209 -4.21 -17.04 15.16
C SER A 209 -5.04 -15.81 14.82
N GLN A 210 -4.46 -14.60 14.94
CA GLN A 210 -5.17 -13.36 14.61
C GLN A 210 -5.39 -13.20 13.10
N ALA A 211 -4.41 -13.60 12.28
CA ALA A 211 -4.58 -13.62 10.82
C ALA A 211 -5.70 -14.59 10.39
N SER A 212 -5.78 -15.76 11.03
CA SER A 212 -6.85 -16.73 10.77
C SER A 212 -8.21 -16.27 11.30
N ALA A 213 -8.25 -15.53 12.41
CA ALA A 213 -9.48 -14.96 12.97
C ALA A 213 -10.06 -13.81 12.12
N LEU A 214 -9.20 -13.04 11.42
CA LEU A 214 -9.59 -12.07 10.40
C LEU A 214 -9.84 -12.69 9.01
N GLY A 215 -9.77 -14.02 8.87
CA GLY A 215 -10.03 -14.71 7.61
C GLY A 215 -8.99 -14.43 6.52
N LEU A 216 -7.75 -14.06 6.88
CA LEU A 216 -6.70 -13.75 5.91
C LEU A 216 -6.26 -15.00 5.14
N SER A 217 -6.15 -14.83 3.82
CA SER A 217 -5.75 -15.85 2.86
C SER A 217 -4.42 -16.50 3.25
N LYS A 218 -4.28 -17.81 3.02
CA LYS A 218 -2.99 -18.51 3.22
C LYS A 218 -1.90 -18.05 2.23
N ASN A 219 -2.26 -17.21 1.26
CA ASN A 219 -1.38 -16.51 0.32
C ASN A 219 -1.14 -15.03 0.67
N THR A 220 -1.65 -14.52 1.80
CA THR A 220 -1.28 -13.22 2.39
C THR A 220 0.19 -13.28 2.84
N VAL A 221 0.93 -12.18 2.68
CA VAL A 221 2.32 -12.10 3.16
C VAL A 221 2.30 -11.77 4.65
N MET A 222 3.02 -12.58 5.43
CA MET A 222 3.22 -12.43 6.85
C MET A 222 4.63 -11.88 7.10
N VAL A 223 4.74 -10.63 7.54
CA VAL A 223 6.04 -10.01 7.82
C VAL A 223 6.42 -10.23 9.28
N ASN A 224 7.57 -10.86 9.49
CA ASN A 224 8.34 -10.77 10.74
C ASN A 224 9.05 -9.41 10.74
N ASP A 225 8.54 -8.47 11.53
CA ASP A 225 9.16 -7.18 11.76
C ASP A 225 10.10 -7.33 12.97
N ALA A 226 11.41 -7.27 12.68
CA ALA A 226 12.50 -7.66 13.58
C ALA A 226 13.49 -6.51 13.72
N GLU A 227 13.13 -5.51 14.53
CA GLU A 227 14.00 -4.37 14.89
C GLU A 227 14.14 -4.15 16.41
N GLN A 228 13.41 -4.90 17.25
CA GLN A 228 13.41 -4.68 18.71
C GLN A 228 14.72 -5.13 19.37
N THR A 229 15.34 -4.25 20.15
CA THR A 229 16.72 -4.42 20.64
C THR A 229 16.94 -5.68 21.50
N GLN A 230 15.91 -6.14 22.22
CA GLN A 230 15.93 -7.34 23.05
C GLN A 230 16.05 -8.63 22.24
N MET A 231 15.64 -8.66 20.97
CA MET A 231 15.81 -9.85 20.12
C MET A 231 17.30 -10.19 19.96
N ALA A 232 18.15 -9.15 19.91
CA ALA A 232 19.61 -9.26 19.78
C ALA A 232 20.33 -9.75 21.07
N GLU A 233 19.57 -10.09 22.12
CA GLU A 233 20.09 -10.90 23.25
C GLU A 233 20.23 -12.39 22.88
N GLY A 234 19.64 -12.82 21.75
CA GLY A 234 19.77 -14.17 21.20
C GLY A 234 20.06 -14.19 19.69
N ASP A 235 19.97 -15.37 19.07
CA ASP A 235 20.17 -15.54 17.63
C ASP A 235 18.90 -15.15 16.85
N VAL A 236 18.80 -13.84 16.56
CA VAL A 236 17.71 -13.24 15.76
C VAL A 236 17.48 -13.97 14.45
N THR A 237 18.53 -14.47 13.78
CA THR A 237 18.42 -15.16 12.50
C THR A 237 17.82 -16.56 12.67
N ALA A 238 18.35 -17.37 13.59
CA ALA A 238 17.83 -18.71 13.86
C ALA A 238 16.40 -18.66 14.40
N ASN A 239 16.12 -17.73 15.33
CA ASN A 239 14.77 -17.54 15.86
C ASN A 239 13.79 -17.05 14.76
N SER A 240 14.23 -16.19 13.84
CA SER A 240 13.43 -15.77 12.68
C SER A 240 13.12 -16.93 11.72
N VAL A 241 14.01 -17.93 11.60
CA VAL A 241 13.74 -19.18 10.88
C VAL A 241 12.69 -20.02 11.61
N VAL A 242 12.73 -20.09 12.95
CA VAL A 242 11.71 -20.78 13.76
C VAL A 242 10.34 -20.13 13.59
N PHE A 243 10.25 -18.81 13.74
CA PHE A 243 9.03 -18.02 13.50
C PHE A 243 8.44 -18.30 12.11
N ARG A 244 9.27 -18.23 11.06
CA ARG A 244 8.90 -18.56 9.68
C ARG A 244 8.37 -19.99 9.54
N ASN A 245 9.08 -20.97 10.09
CA ASN A 245 8.70 -22.38 10.00
C ASN A 245 7.38 -22.65 10.75
N ARG A 246 7.10 -21.92 11.84
CA ARG A 246 5.84 -22.00 12.57
C ARG A 246 4.67 -21.39 11.78
N LEU A 247 4.87 -20.24 11.12
CA LEU A 247 3.87 -19.68 10.19
C LEU A 247 3.57 -20.61 9.01
N ASN A 248 4.61 -21.26 8.45
CA ASN A 248 4.44 -22.27 7.40
C ASN A 248 3.57 -23.46 7.89
N ALA A 249 3.72 -23.90 9.15
CA ALA A 249 2.89 -24.94 9.76
C ALA A 249 1.42 -24.53 9.94
N TRP A 250 1.14 -23.22 10.11
CA TRP A 250 -0.21 -22.63 10.02
C TRP A 250 -0.73 -22.44 8.58
N GLY A 251 0.07 -22.84 7.58
CA GLY A 251 -0.22 -22.71 6.15
C GLY A 251 0.15 -21.36 5.53
N TYR A 252 0.65 -20.40 6.30
CA TYR A 252 1.05 -19.08 5.81
C TYR A 252 2.47 -19.12 5.23
N ASN A 253 2.60 -19.69 4.03
CA ASN A 253 3.90 -20.01 3.42
C ASN A 253 4.63 -18.82 2.76
N LYS A 254 4.06 -17.62 2.79
CA LYS A 254 4.72 -16.38 2.34
C LYS A 254 5.15 -15.56 3.56
N VAL A 255 6.38 -15.79 4.03
CA VAL A 255 6.96 -15.05 5.14
C VAL A 255 8.03 -14.09 4.63
N ALA A 256 7.94 -12.83 5.04
CA ALA A 256 8.95 -11.81 4.80
C ALA A 256 9.63 -11.40 6.11
N HIS A 257 10.80 -10.77 6.00
CA HIS A 257 11.57 -10.29 7.15
C HIS A 257 11.89 -8.80 6.96
N TYR A 258 11.41 -7.95 7.87
CA TYR A 258 11.66 -6.52 7.90
C TYR A 258 12.67 -6.16 9.00
N SER A 259 13.57 -5.21 8.71
CA SER A 259 14.47 -4.59 9.68
C SER A 259 15.16 -3.35 9.11
N MET A 260 15.85 -2.57 9.95
CA MET A 260 16.74 -1.51 9.52
C MET A 260 18.04 -2.05 8.88
N PHE A 261 18.61 -1.32 7.92
CA PHE A 261 19.80 -1.76 7.17
C PHE A 261 20.98 -2.21 8.04
N ASP A 262 21.19 -1.60 9.22
CA ASP A 262 22.26 -1.97 10.16
C ASP A 262 22.22 -3.46 10.56
N TRP A 263 21.03 -4.03 10.78
CA TRP A 263 20.86 -5.42 11.19
C TRP A 263 21.16 -6.43 10.07
N PHE A 264 20.78 -6.09 8.83
CA PHE A 264 21.12 -6.88 7.65
C PHE A 264 22.64 -6.79 7.35
N ASN A 265 23.20 -5.57 7.34
CA ASN A 265 24.61 -5.30 7.07
C ASN A 265 25.54 -5.99 8.09
N ARG A 266 25.19 -5.92 9.39
CA ARG A 266 25.95 -6.56 10.48
C ARG A 266 25.61 -8.04 10.70
N LYS A 267 24.73 -8.61 9.87
CA LYS A 267 24.27 -10.02 9.96
C LYS A 267 23.68 -10.41 11.32
N ILE A 268 23.01 -9.46 11.99
CA ILE A 268 22.08 -9.78 13.08
C ILE A 268 20.89 -10.56 12.48
N LEU A 269 20.42 -10.10 11.31
CA LEU A 269 19.38 -10.72 10.51
C LEU A 269 19.98 -11.12 9.14
N ASP A 270 20.58 -12.31 9.02
CA ASP A 270 21.38 -12.67 7.83
C ASP A 270 20.52 -13.07 6.62
N THR A 271 20.56 -12.22 5.58
CA THR A 271 19.85 -12.44 4.32
C THR A 271 20.33 -13.66 3.54
N ALA A 272 21.50 -14.23 3.87
CA ALA A 272 21.95 -15.50 3.32
C ALA A 272 21.12 -16.71 3.81
N VAL A 273 20.48 -16.60 4.98
CA VAL A 273 19.62 -17.64 5.59
C VAL A 273 18.13 -17.36 5.36
N LEU A 274 17.76 -16.08 5.32
CA LEU A 274 16.37 -15.63 5.20
C LEU A 274 15.94 -15.40 3.74
N GLY A 275 16.90 -15.07 2.88
CA GLY A 275 16.73 -14.77 1.46
C GLY A 275 16.47 -13.28 1.22
N LEU A 276 17.36 -12.62 0.46
CA LEU A 276 17.22 -11.21 0.05
C LEU A 276 15.83 -10.91 -0.55
N GLN A 277 15.31 -11.83 -1.37
CA GLN A 277 14.01 -11.69 -2.05
C GLN A 277 12.79 -11.90 -1.13
N ASN A 278 13.01 -12.22 0.16
CA ASN A 278 12.01 -12.17 1.24
C ASN A 278 12.31 -11.04 2.25
N SER A 279 13.39 -10.27 2.05
CA SER A 279 13.86 -9.26 2.99
C SER A 279 13.41 -7.86 2.55
N TRP A 280 12.83 -7.11 3.48
CA TRP A 280 12.36 -5.73 3.30
C TRP A 280 13.18 -4.83 4.24
N VAL A 281 13.81 -3.79 3.71
CA VAL A 281 14.82 -3.02 4.47
C VAL A 281 14.42 -1.56 4.65
N ALA A 282 14.56 -1.05 5.87
CA ALA A 282 14.45 0.38 6.17
C ALA A 282 15.80 1.10 6.13
N GLN A 283 15.88 2.17 5.35
CA GLN A 283 16.94 3.18 5.44
C GLN A 283 16.44 4.49 4.82
N TYR A 284 16.47 5.58 5.59
CA TYR A 284 15.93 6.88 5.16
C TYR A 284 17.08 7.82 4.75
N PRO A 285 17.38 7.97 3.44
CA PRO A 285 18.32 8.99 2.96
C PRO A 285 17.75 10.39 3.15
N TYR A 286 18.62 11.41 3.20
CA TYR A 286 18.17 12.80 3.30
C TYR A 286 17.55 13.33 1.99
N ASN A 287 17.81 12.71 0.85
CA ASN A 287 17.21 13.09 -0.43
C ASN A 287 16.94 11.84 -1.32
N PRO A 288 15.94 11.00 -1.00
CA PRO A 288 15.59 9.85 -1.82
C PRO A 288 15.22 10.32 -3.23
N VAL A 289 15.86 9.73 -4.25
CA VAL A 289 15.61 10.05 -5.67
C VAL A 289 15.47 8.78 -6.52
N ASN A 290 14.63 8.83 -7.55
CA ASN A 290 14.35 7.70 -8.44
C ASN A 290 15.51 7.33 -9.37
N THR A 291 16.49 8.22 -9.55
CA THR A 291 17.73 7.97 -10.30
C THR A 291 18.79 7.19 -9.49
N ASN A 292 18.64 7.10 -8.17
CA ASN A 292 19.59 6.43 -7.28
C ASN A 292 18.84 5.66 -6.19
N LEU A 293 18.45 4.43 -6.53
CA LEU A 293 17.65 3.53 -5.71
C LEU A 293 18.57 2.60 -4.89
N LEU A 294 18.38 2.56 -3.57
CA LEU A 294 19.16 1.70 -2.67
C LEU A 294 18.55 0.29 -2.59
N HIS A 295 19.35 -0.70 -2.17
CA HIS A 295 18.85 -2.05 -1.81
C HIS A 295 18.09 -2.80 -2.92
N THR A 296 18.40 -2.53 -4.19
CA THR A 296 17.68 -3.08 -5.37
C THR A 296 17.74 -4.61 -5.52
N ASN A 297 18.57 -5.29 -4.73
CA ASN A 297 18.67 -6.75 -4.61
C ASN A 297 17.75 -7.37 -3.54
N TYR A 298 17.13 -6.57 -2.67
CA TYR A 298 16.16 -6.99 -1.65
C TYR A 298 14.76 -7.18 -2.27
N ALA A 299 13.75 -7.53 -1.47
CA ALA A 299 12.35 -7.60 -1.91
C ALA A 299 11.73 -6.20 -2.05
N ALA A 300 12.02 -5.33 -1.09
CA ALA A 300 11.50 -3.97 -1.00
C ALA A 300 12.39 -3.07 -0.13
N TRP A 301 12.28 -1.75 -0.30
CA TRP A 301 12.97 -0.74 0.50
C TRP A 301 11.97 0.30 1.02
N GLN A 302 11.92 0.46 2.34
CA GLN A 302 11.22 1.55 3.02
C GLN A 302 12.16 2.77 3.04
N TRP A 303 11.80 3.78 2.24
CA TRP A 303 12.70 4.90 1.92
C TRP A 303 12.39 6.18 2.70
N SER A 304 11.23 6.24 3.37
CA SER A 304 10.87 7.32 4.31
C SER A 304 9.71 6.89 5.22
N SER A 305 9.69 7.42 6.45
CA SER A 305 8.59 7.35 7.43
C SER A 305 7.80 8.67 7.54
N GLU A 306 8.00 9.59 6.58
CA GLU A 306 7.72 11.02 6.71
C GLU A 306 6.93 11.59 5.51
N VAL A 307 6.24 10.72 4.75
CA VAL A 307 5.53 11.12 3.53
C VAL A 307 4.05 11.38 3.79
N THR A 308 3.57 12.48 3.24
CA THR A 308 2.17 12.91 3.32
C THR A 308 1.46 12.79 1.97
N PHE A 309 0.21 12.31 1.97
CA PHE A 309 -0.64 12.28 0.77
C PHE A 309 -1.66 13.42 0.82
N PRO A 310 -1.69 14.32 -0.18
CA PRO A 310 -2.71 15.37 -0.24
C PRO A 310 -4.13 14.79 -0.20
N ASN A 311 -4.98 15.38 0.64
CA ASN A 311 -6.37 15.00 0.89
C ASN A 311 -6.60 13.64 1.61
N VAL A 312 -5.56 12.96 2.09
CA VAL A 312 -5.69 11.87 3.07
C VAL A 312 -5.73 12.46 4.49
N ASN A 313 -6.66 12.00 5.33
CA ASN A 313 -6.74 12.45 6.72
C ASN A 313 -7.33 11.36 7.63
N THR A 314 -6.50 10.80 8.52
CA THR A 314 -6.91 9.70 9.41
C THR A 314 -7.41 10.17 10.78
N GLY A 315 -7.50 11.48 11.00
CA GLY A 315 -7.94 12.10 12.26
C GLY A 315 -6.90 12.12 13.39
N ILE A 316 -5.85 11.30 13.31
CA ILE A 316 -4.72 11.30 14.28
C ILE A 316 -3.35 11.52 13.63
N GLY A 317 -3.26 11.47 12.29
CA GLY A 317 -2.04 11.72 11.55
C GLY A 317 -2.29 11.87 10.05
N GLY A 318 -1.22 12.17 9.31
CA GLY A 318 -1.21 12.24 7.84
C GLY A 318 0.12 11.82 7.21
N LYS A 319 1.05 11.30 8.03
CA LYS A 319 2.32 10.72 7.60
C LYS A 319 2.16 9.22 7.41
N PHE A 320 2.91 8.67 6.47
CA PHE A 320 2.92 7.26 6.11
C PHE A 320 4.34 6.79 5.81
N ASP A 321 4.58 5.55 6.20
CA ASP A 321 5.78 4.80 5.87
C ASP A 321 5.63 4.29 4.42
N VAL A 322 6.62 4.60 3.57
CA VAL A 322 6.52 4.44 2.11
C VAL A 322 7.60 3.54 1.53
N ASN A 323 7.19 2.73 0.56
CA ASN A 323 7.98 1.60 0.09
C ASN A 323 8.00 1.49 -1.43
N ILE A 324 9.19 1.22 -1.96
CA ILE A 324 9.39 0.69 -3.31
C ILE A 324 9.55 -0.83 -3.24
N SER A 325 8.91 -1.56 -4.14
CA SER A 325 8.94 -3.02 -4.20
C SER A 325 9.74 -3.48 -5.42
N TYR A 326 10.88 -4.13 -5.21
CA TYR A 326 11.76 -4.62 -6.28
C TYR A 326 11.31 -5.96 -6.86
N ASN A 327 10.48 -6.70 -6.11
CA ASN A 327 9.73 -7.84 -6.63
C ASN A 327 8.23 -7.71 -6.29
N ASN A 328 7.42 -8.67 -6.76
CA ASN A 328 5.97 -8.64 -6.60
C ASN A 328 5.45 -9.13 -5.23
N LEU A 329 6.30 -9.34 -4.22
CA LEU A 329 5.92 -9.96 -2.94
C LEU A 329 4.74 -9.23 -2.27
N PHE A 330 4.88 -7.91 -2.08
CA PHE A 330 3.86 -7.05 -1.47
C PHE A 330 2.77 -6.60 -2.44
N LEU A 331 3.03 -6.69 -3.76
CA LEU A 331 2.11 -6.21 -4.80
C LEU A 331 1.17 -7.30 -5.33
N SER A 332 1.47 -8.58 -5.08
CA SER A 332 0.68 -9.76 -5.51
C SER A 332 0.30 -10.70 -4.34
N SER A 333 0.04 -10.14 -3.17
CA SER A 333 -0.46 -10.93 -2.04
C SER A 333 -1.87 -11.48 -2.36
N GLY A 334 -2.16 -12.69 -1.88
CA GLY A 334 -3.32 -13.48 -2.31
C GLY A 334 -4.66 -13.08 -1.68
N ASP A 335 -4.81 -11.78 -1.43
CA ASP A 335 -6.02 -11.08 -1.02
C ASP A 335 -6.45 -10.02 -2.05
N SER A 336 -5.69 -9.85 -3.14
CA SER A 336 -6.11 -9.09 -4.31
C SER A 336 -7.27 -9.81 -5.00
N TYR A 337 -8.49 -9.33 -4.71
CA TYR A 337 -9.69 -9.84 -5.33
C TYR A 337 -9.84 -9.32 -6.75
N ASP A 338 -10.30 -10.20 -7.66
CA ASP A 338 -10.60 -9.82 -9.02
C ASP A 338 -11.83 -8.90 -9.04
N LEU A 339 -11.68 -7.73 -9.65
CA LEU A 339 -12.83 -6.87 -9.92
C LEU A 339 -13.80 -7.60 -10.86
N ILE A 340 -15.09 -7.44 -10.57
CA ILE A 340 -16.19 -7.89 -11.42
C ILE A 340 -16.48 -6.75 -12.41
N ASP A 341 -16.09 -6.96 -13.68
CA ASP A 341 -16.31 -5.99 -14.77
C ASP A 341 -17.82 -5.83 -15.05
N TYR A 342 -18.57 -6.93 -14.94
CA TYR A 342 -20.03 -6.96 -14.86
C TYR A 342 -20.52 -8.28 -14.25
N GLU A 343 -21.72 -8.26 -13.69
CA GLU A 343 -22.57 -9.43 -13.46
C GLU A 343 -23.93 -9.15 -14.09
N LYS A 344 -24.53 -10.14 -14.76
CA LYS A 344 -25.86 -10.02 -15.37
C LYS A 344 -26.64 -11.35 -15.27
N ASP A 345 -27.94 -11.25 -15.07
CA ASP A 345 -28.84 -12.40 -15.22
C ASP A 345 -28.92 -12.83 -16.69
N VAL A 346 -28.97 -14.14 -16.92
CA VAL A 346 -29.13 -14.76 -18.25
C VAL A 346 -30.08 -15.96 -18.17
N ASN A 347 -30.54 -16.45 -19.31
CA ASN A 347 -31.33 -17.67 -19.41
C ASN A 347 -30.79 -18.50 -20.59
N VAL A 348 -29.67 -19.17 -20.37
CA VAL A 348 -28.96 -19.96 -21.39
C VAL A 348 -28.95 -21.42 -20.95
N LYS A 349 -29.21 -22.33 -21.87
CA LYS A 349 -29.08 -23.77 -21.64
C LYS A 349 -27.78 -24.28 -22.24
N GLY A 350 -27.24 -25.36 -21.69
CA GLY A 350 -26.01 -25.97 -22.19
C GLY A 350 -25.68 -27.26 -21.48
N ILE A 351 -24.47 -27.75 -21.69
CA ILE A 351 -23.94 -29.01 -21.15
C ILE A 351 -22.54 -28.79 -20.56
N ILE A 352 -22.23 -29.48 -19.45
CA ILE A 352 -20.87 -29.41 -18.86
C ILE A 352 -19.91 -30.34 -19.60
N LYS A 353 -18.75 -29.80 -19.97
CA LYS A 353 -17.73 -30.48 -20.76
C LYS A 353 -17.09 -31.67 -20.06
N SER A 354 -16.99 -32.77 -20.78
CA SER A 354 -16.15 -33.92 -20.43
C SER A 354 -14.67 -33.61 -20.63
N GLY A 355 -13.80 -34.28 -19.85
CA GLY A 355 -12.34 -34.15 -19.97
C GLY A 355 -11.73 -32.87 -19.37
N GLN A 356 -12.53 -31.99 -18.76
CA GLN A 356 -12.06 -30.77 -18.10
C GLN A 356 -12.26 -30.83 -16.57
N ASN A 357 -11.41 -30.14 -15.81
CA ASN A 357 -11.43 -30.09 -14.34
C ASN A 357 -11.45 -28.65 -13.81
N HIS A 358 -12.56 -27.95 -14.04
CA HIS A 358 -12.82 -26.64 -13.45
C HIS A 358 -13.31 -26.80 -12.01
N GLY A 359 -12.96 -25.85 -11.13
CA GLY A 359 -13.52 -25.77 -9.79
C GLY A 359 -14.93 -25.18 -9.80
N ILE A 360 -15.79 -25.68 -8.91
CA ILE A 360 -17.12 -25.13 -8.61
C ILE A 360 -17.04 -24.45 -7.25
N TYR A 361 -17.56 -23.23 -7.14
CA TYR A 361 -17.42 -22.32 -6.00
C TYR A 361 -18.79 -21.77 -5.56
N SER A 362 -18.93 -21.34 -4.30
CA SER A 362 -20.20 -20.76 -3.81
C SER A 362 -20.46 -19.35 -4.36
N LYS A 363 -19.39 -18.59 -4.59
CA LYS A 363 -19.36 -17.23 -5.16
C LYS A 363 -18.42 -17.20 -6.38
N ILE A 364 -18.32 -16.06 -7.08
CA ILE A 364 -17.37 -15.92 -8.19
C ILE A 364 -15.93 -16.09 -7.67
N TYR A 365 -15.11 -16.88 -8.36
CA TYR A 365 -13.79 -17.28 -7.86
C TYR A 365 -12.88 -16.06 -7.68
N ASN A 366 -12.25 -15.95 -6.51
CA ASN A 366 -11.29 -14.90 -6.16
C ASN A 366 -11.86 -13.46 -6.23
N THR A 367 -13.19 -13.24 -6.15
CA THR A 367 -13.76 -11.87 -6.11
C THR A 367 -14.04 -11.35 -4.70
N GLU A 368 -14.03 -12.22 -3.69
CA GLU A 368 -14.26 -11.87 -2.28
C GLU A 368 -13.82 -13.01 -1.35
N GLY A 369 -13.86 -12.74 -0.04
CA GLY A 369 -13.59 -13.72 1.02
C GLY A 369 -14.75 -14.73 1.21
N ASP A 370 -14.49 -15.78 1.99
CA ASP A 370 -15.44 -16.87 2.26
C ASP A 370 -16.10 -17.43 0.98
N ASN A 371 -15.26 -17.93 0.06
CA ASN A 371 -15.71 -18.59 -1.16
C ASN A 371 -15.20 -20.05 -1.23
N PRO A 372 -15.80 -20.99 -0.46
CA PRO A 372 -15.44 -22.40 -0.49
C PRO A 372 -15.65 -23.05 -1.86
N ARG A 373 -14.73 -23.95 -2.22
CA ARG A 373 -14.84 -24.83 -3.40
C ARG A 373 -15.82 -25.95 -3.12
N LEU A 374 -17.03 -25.85 -3.66
CA LEU A 374 -18.12 -26.82 -3.51
C LEU A 374 -17.88 -28.13 -4.29
N GLY A 375 -17.06 -28.11 -5.35
CA GLY A 375 -16.80 -29.30 -6.16
C GLY A 375 -15.96 -29.05 -7.41
N SER A 376 -16.17 -29.86 -8.44
CA SER A 376 -15.52 -29.74 -9.75
C SER A 376 -16.36 -30.27 -10.91
N SER A 377 -16.06 -29.81 -12.13
CA SER A 377 -16.78 -30.19 -13.36
C SER A 377 -16.93 -31.70 -13.62
N PRO A 378 -15.97 -32.61 -13.32
CA PRO A 378 -16.11 -34.03 -13.63
C PRO A 378 -17.33 -34.70 -12.96
N THR A 379 -17.76 -34.21 -11.79
CA THR A 379 -18.96 -34.70 -11.07
C THR A 379 -20.27 -34.40 -11.82
N TYR A 380 -20.22 -33.49 -12.81
CA TYR A 380 -21.36 -33.01 -13.58
C TYR A 380 -21.16 -33.09 -15.10
N ALA A 381 -20.04 -33.64 -15.58
CA ALA A 381 -19.74 -33.79 -16.99
C ALA A 381 -20.87 -34.56 -17.73
N GLY A 382 -21.24 -34.06 -18.92
CA GLY A 382 -22.30 -34.61 -19.73
C GLY A 382 -23.73 -34.36 -19.23
N LYS A 383 -23.94 -33.54 -18.19
CA LYS A 383 -25.27 -33.15 -17.72
C LYS A 383 -25.70 -31.81 -18.33
N ASP A 384 -26.97 -31.73 -18.72
CA ASP A 384 -27.63 -30.47 -19.06
C ASP A 384 -27.68 -29.52 -17.86
N VAL A 385 -27.59 -28.22 -18.14
CA VAL A 385 -27.62 -27.13 -17.17
C VAL A 385 -28.50 -25.96 -17.62
N GLU A 386 -29.04 -25.25 -16.63
CA GLU A 386 -29.51 -23.87 -16.79
C GLU A 386 -28.39 -22.94 -16.29
N ILE A 387 -27.81 -22.13 -17.18
CA ILE A 387 -26.94 -21.01 -16.81
C ILE A 387 -27.85 -19.81 -16.52
N ILE A 388 -27.78 -19.31 -15.29
CA ILE A 388 -28.69 -18.27 -14.77
C ILE A 388 -28.03 -16.90 -14.59
N LYS A 389 -26.69 -16.86 -14.47
CA LYS A 389 -25.91 -15.62 -14.42
C LYS A 389 -24.62 -15.76 -15.20
N GLU A 390 -24.21 -14.67 -15.85
CA GLU A 390 -22.87 -14.48 -16.39
C GLU A 390 -22.19 -13.33 -15.64
N ALA A 391 -20.96 -13.57 -15.18
CA ALA A 391 -20.11 -12.53 -14.63
C ALA A 391 -18.76 -12.51 -15.34
N LYS A 392 -18.17 -11.33 -15.46
CA LYS A 392 -16.86 -11.12 -16.06
C LYS A 392 -15.88 -10.60 -15.01
N THR A 393 -14.68 -11.17 -15.00
CA THR A 393 -13.55 -10.64 -14.23
C THR A 393 -12.30 -10.57 -15.10
N VAL A 394 -11.28 -9.87 -14.62
CA VAL A 394 -9.96 -9.77 -15.27
C VAL A 394 -9.34 -11.13 -15.62
N LYS A 395 -9.66 -12.20 -14.89
CA LYS A 395 -9.16 -13.57 -15.14
C LYS A 395 -10.01 -14.37 -16.13
N ALA A 396 -11.34 -14.30 -16.06
CA ALA A 396 -12.23 -15.20 -16.81
C ALA A 396 -13.66 -14.65 -16.97
N THR A 397 -14.49 -15.39 -17.72
CA THR A 397 -15.95 -15.27 -17.64
C THR A 397 -16.44 -16.45 -16.80
N TRP A 398 -17.42 -16.21 -15.94
CA TRP A 398 -17.94 -17.16 -14.97
C TRP A 398 -19.44 -17.34 -15.16
N TYR A 399 -19.92 -18.58 -15.03
CA TYR A 399 -21.34 -18.91 -15.07
C TYR A 399 -21.80 -19.44 -13.72
N GLN A 400 -22.90 -18.86 -13.20
CA GLN A 400 -23.69 -19.50 -12.16
C GLN A 400 -24.70 -20.44 -12.83
N PHE A 401 -24.74 -21.69 -12.39
CA PHE A 401 -25.53 -22.72 -13.06
C PHE A 401 -26.34 -23.59 -12.09
N LYS A 402 -27.41 -24.17 -12.63
CA LYS A 402 -28.23 -25.18 -11.98
C LYS A 402 -28.10 -26.54 -12.68
N VAL A 403 -28.32 -27.59 -11.92
CA VAL A 403 -28.61 -28.95 -12.41
C VAL A 403 -29.93 -29.39 -11.77
N ASN A 404 -30.88 -29.89 -12.57
CA ASN A 404 -32.21 -30.30 -12.12
C ASN A 404 -32.93 -29.20 -11.29
N GLY A 405 -32.83 -27.94 -11.71
CA GLY A 405 -33.42 -26.77 -11.04
C GLY A 405 -32.67 -26.26 -9.79
N VAL A 406 -31.75 -27.04 -9.21
CA VAL A 406 -30.98 -26.67 -8.01
C VAL A 406 -29.69 -25.95 -8.41
N VAL A 407 -29.41 -24.79 -7.81
CA VAL A 407 -28.16 -24.04 -8.03
C VAL A 407 -26.98 -24.84 -7.49
N VAL A 408 -25.96 -25.06 -8.32
CA VAL A 408 -24.77 -25.87 -7.98
C VAL A 408 -23.59 -24.99 -7.58
N GLY A 409 -23.48 -23.78 -8.14
CA GLY A 409 -22.43 -22.81 -7.84
C GLY A 409 -21.98 -22.02 -9.06
N TRP A 410 -20.83 -21.36 -8.94
CA TRP A 410 -20.12 -20.66 -10.01
C TRP A 410 -18.96 -21.49 -10.56
N MET A 411 -18.73 -21.44 -11.88
CA MET A 411 -17.64 -22.15 -12.59
C MET A 411 -17.16 -21.35 -13.81
N ASP A 412 -15.91 -21.55 -14.26
CA ASP A 412 -15.35 -20.91 -15.48
C ASP A 412 -16.21 -21.28 -16.70
N ALA A 413 -16.64 -20.29 -17.48
CA ALA A 413 -17.47 -20.44 -18.67
C ALA A 413 -16.88 -21.41 -19.71
N LYS A 414 -15.55 -21.60 -19.74
CA LYS A 414 -14.88 -22.60 -20.59
C LYS A 414 -15.31 -24.04 -20.30
N GLY A 415 -15.86 -24.32 -19.11
CA GLY A 415 -16.34 -25.64 -18.69
C GLY A 415 -17.68 -26.07 -19.30
N PHE A 416 -18.29 -25.25 -20.15
CA PHE A 416 -19.61 -25.46 -20.74
C PHE A 416 -19.56 -25.40 -22.27
N ASP A 417 -20.43 -26.14 -22.94
CA ASP A 417 -20.94 -25.76 -24.27
C ASP A 417 -22.38 -25.25 -24.11
N THR A 418 -22.68 -24.10 -24.71
CA THR A 418 -24.02 -23.49 -24.70
C THR A 418 -24.80 -23.91 -25.93
N TYR A 419 -26.09 -24.19 -25.75
CA TYR A 419 -27.01 -24.44 -26.87
C TYR A 419 -27.44 -23.13 -27.53
N ASP A 420 -27.82 -23.20 -28.80
CA ASP A 420 -28.37 -22.06 -29.53
C ASP A 420 -29.66 -21.53 -28.89
N ALA A 421 -29.87 -20.21 -29.01
CA ALA A 421 -31.08 -19.57 -28.52
C ALA A 421 -32.29 -19.93 -29.41
N ILE A 422 -33.41 -20.33 -28.78
CA ILE A 422 -34.67 -20.55 -29.49
C ILE A 422 -35.25 -19.18 -29.88
N GLU A 423 -35.05 -18.76 -31.14
CA GLU A 423 -35.53 -17.47 -31.64
C GLU A 423 -37.05 -17.32 -31.58
N TYR A 424 -37.78 -18.41 -31.87
CA TYR A 424 -39.22 -18.50 -31.66
C TYR A 424 -39.66 -19.95 -31.48
N GLU A 425 -40.71 -20.15 -30.67
CA GLU A 425 -41.50 -21.38 -30.66
C GLU A 425 -42.95 -21.03 -31.01
N LYS A 426 -43.60 -21.86 -31.83
CA LYS A 426 -45.00 -21.64 -32.24
C LYS A 426 -45.72 -22.96 -32.43
N THR A 427 -46.77 -23.18 -31.65
CA THR A 427 -47.70 -24.30 -31.85
C THR A 427 -48.34 -24.21 -33.24
N VAL A 428 -48.19 -25.26 -34.02
CA VAL A 428 -48.69 -25.37 -35.40
C VAL A 428 -49.34 -26.74 -35.62
N SER A 429 -50.29 -26.80 -36.55
CA SER A 429 -50.94 -28.03 -36.96
C SER A 429 -51.13 -28.04 -38.47
N PHE A 430 -50.49 -28.99 -39.15
CA PHE A 430 -50.56 -29.17 -40.60
C PHE A 430 -50.32 -30.64 -40.96
N LYS A 431 -50.87 -31.07 -42.11
CA LYS A 431 -50.61 -32.40 -42.67
C LYS A 431 -49.41 -32.31 -43.62
N ALA A 432 -48.36 -33.07 -43.32
CA ALA A 432 -47.14 -33.15 -44.14
C ALA A 432 -46.86 -34.60 -44.55
N LYS A 433 -46.01 -34.78 -45.57
CA LYS A 433 -45.50 -36.08 -46.00
C LYS A 433 -43.97 -36.08 -45.93
N VAL A 434 -43.39 -37.00 -45.18
CA VAL A 434 -41.94 -37.13 -45.05
C VAL A 434 -41.31 -37.49 -46.39
N SER A 435 -40.21 -36.82 -46.74
CA SER A 435 -39.43 -37.07 -47.95
C SER A 435 -38.18 -37.89 -47.61
N SER A 436 -37.98 -39.03 -48.25
CA SER A 436 -36.86 -39.95 -47.99
C SER A 436 -35.56 -39.59 -48.73
N LYS A 437 -35.42 -38.35 -49.23
CA LYS A 437 -34.32 -37.96 -50.13
C LYS A 437 -33.16 -37.20 -49.48
N GLN A 438 -33.26 -36.79 -48.22
CA GLN A 438 -32.16 -36.15 -47.49
C GLN A 438 -32.09 -36.70 -46.07
N ASN A 439 -30.87 -37.07 -45.66
CA ASN A 439 -30.58 -37.43 -44.29
C ASN A 439 -30.19 -36.15 -43.55
N HIS A 440 -30.98 -35.76 -42.56
CA HIS A 440 -30.65 -34.66 -41.65
C HIS A 440 -30.37 -35.28 -40.29
N GLY A 441 -29.15 -35.10 -39.80
CA GLY A 441 -28.68 -35.51 -38.47
C GLY A 441 -27.83 -34.41 -37.87
#